data_AF-A0A382A839-F1
#
_entry.id   AF-A0A382A839-F1
#
_cell.length_a   1.000
_cell.length_b   1.000
_cell.length_c   1.000
_cell.angle_alpha   90.00
_cell.angle_beta   90.00
_cell.angle_gamma   90.00
#
_symmetry.space_group_name_H-M   'P 1'
#
loop_
_entity.id
_entity.type
_entity.pdbx_description
1 polymer ?
#
loop_
_entity_poly.entity_id
_entity_poly.type
_entity_poly.pdbx_seq_one_letter_code
_entity_poly.pdbx_strand_id
1 'polypeptide(L)' 'MTIKVAINGFGRIGRNVFRALYESGKQDKFEVAAVNDLGDANTNAHLLQYD' A
#
# COMPACT_ATOMS: atom_id res chain seq x y z
N MET A 1 17.65 -0.85 9.73
CA MET A 1 17.42 -1.82 8.63
C MET A 1 15.94 -1.83 8.35
N THR A 2 15.54 -1.57 7.12
CA THR A 2 14.14 -1.45 6.72
C THR A 2 13.67 -2.77 6.12
N ILE A 3 12.50 -3.25 6.57
CA ILE A 3 11.89 -4.48 6.07
C ILE A 3 11.17 -4.14 4.77
N LYS A 4 11.59 -4.76 3.66
CA LYS A 4 10.92 -4.61 2.37
C LYS A 4 9.75 -5.57 2.30
N VAL A 5 8.57 -5.03 2.00
CA VAL A 5 7.33 -5.78 1.90
C VAL A 5 6.66 -5.54 0.56
N ALA A 6 5.92 -6.54 0.07
CA ALA A 6 5.01 -6.39 -1.06
C ALA A 6 3.58 -6.66 -0.58
N ILE A 7 2.61 -5.95 -1.15
CA ILE A 7 1.18 -6.17 -0.86
C ILE A 7 0.58 -6.94 -2.04
N ASN A 8 0.17 -8.18 -1.80
CA ASN A 8 -0.54 -8.99 -2.80
C ASN A 8 -2.06 -8.91 -2.58
N GLY A 9 -2.74 -8.21 -3.49
CA GLY A 9 -4.13 -7.80 -3.35
C GLY A 9 -4.24 -6.35 -2.85
N PHE A 10 -4.28 -5.39 -3.77
CA PHE A 10 -4.41 -3.95 -3.48
C PHE A 10 -5.86 -3.46 -3.50
N GLY A 11 -6.78 -4.35 -3.12
CA GLY A 11 -8.16 -4.02 -2.78
C GLY A 11 -8.30 -3.25 -1.46
N ARG A 12 -9.49 -3.31 -0.86
CA ARG A 12 -9.83 -2.51 0.33
C ARG A 12 -8.87 -2.70 1.51
N ILE A 13 -8.50 -3.94 1.83
CA ILE A 13 -7.56 -4.22 2.94
C ILE A 13 -6.13 -3.84 2.57
N GLY A 14 -5.67 -4.12 1.34
CA GLY A 14 -4.33 -3.76 0.88
C GLY A 14 -4.09 -2.25 0.96
N ARG A 15 -5.05 -1.44 0.50
CA ARG A 15 -4.99 0.03 0.60
C ARG A 15 -5.03 0.53 2.04
N ASN A 16 -5.86 -0.06 2.91
CA ASN A 16 -5.91 0.31 4.33
C ASN A 16 -4.61 -0.04 5.07
N VAL A 17 -3.96 -1.16 4.74
CA VAL A 17 -2.65 -1.52 5.30
C VAL A 17 -1.59 -0.52 4.82
N PHE A 18 -1.60 -0.17 3.53
CA PHE A 18 -0.72 0.86 2.99
C PHE A 18 -0.93 2.19 3.72
N ARG A 19 -2.18 2.66 3.84
CA ARG A 19 -2.51 3.91 4.56
C ARG A 19 -2.06 3.87 6.02
N ALA A 20 -2.39 2.81 6.75
CA ALA A 20 -2.01 2.67 8.16
C ALA A 20 -0.49 2.68 8.37
N LEU A 21 0.29 2.12 7.43
CA LEU A 21 1.74 2.18 7.46
C LEU A 21 2.25 3.63 7.38
N TYR A 22 1.61 4.46 6.54
CA TYR A 22 2.00 5.86 6.39
C TYR A 22 1.52 6.74 7.55
N GLU A 23 0.30 6.52 8.02
CA GLU A 23 -0.30 7.28 9.14
C GLU A 23 0.36 6.94 10.49
N SER A 24 0.83 5.71 10.67
CA SER A 24 1.52 5.29 11.90
C SER A 24 3.00 5.69 11.96
N GLY A 25 3.54 6.35 10.93
CA GLY A 25 4.93 6.81 10.94
C GLY A 25 5.98 5.69 10.84
N LYS A 26 5.60 4.49 10.37
CA LYS A 26 6.46 3.30 10.38
C LYS A 26 7.28 3.11 9.10
N GLN A 27 7.38 4.14 8.27
CA GLN A 27 8.12 4.10 6.99
C GLN A 27 9.63 3.89 7.19
N ASP A 28 10.16 4.20 8.38
CA ASP A 28 11.55 3.93 8.78
C ASP A 28 11.82 2.42 8.92
N LYS A 29 10.81 1.68 9.39
CA LYS A 29 10.88 0.24 9.64
C LYS A 29 10.39 -0.60 8.47
N PHE A 30 9.41 -0.11 7.69
CA PHE A 30 8.80 -0.85 6.59
C PHE A 30 8.79 -0.03 5.29
N GLU A 31 9.27 -0.66 4.21
CA GLU A 31 9.25 -0.11 2.85
C GLU A 31 8.33 -0.99 1.99
N VAL A 32 7.25 -0.41 1.46
CA VAL A 32 6.40 -1.09 0.47
C VAL A 32 7.09 -1.03 -0.89
N ALA A 33 7.74 -2.11 -1.28
CA ALA A 33 8.53 -2.19 -2.52
C ALA A 33 7.67 -2.43 -3.77
N ALA A 34 6.53 -3.10 -3.60
CA ALA A 34 5.61 -3.41 -4.70
C ALA A 34 4.19 -3.64 -4.19
N VAL A 35 3.22 -3.43 -5.09
CA VAL A 35 1.82 -3.85 -4.92
C VAL A 35 1.42 -4.67 -6.15
N ASN A 36 0.60 -5.70 -5.93
CA ASN A 36 0.02 -6.51 -7.00
C ASN A 36 -1.50 -6.50 -6.87
N ASP A 37 -2.19 -6.25 -7.97
CA ASP A 37 -3.66 -6.26 -8.04
C ASP A 37 -4.13 -6.57 -9.47
N LEU A 38 -5.42 -6.89 -9.63
CA LEU A 38 -6.03 -7.10 -10.95
C LEU A 38 -6.42 -5.77 -11.62
N GLY A 39 -6.68 -4.71 -10.84
CA GLY A 39 -6.96 -3.38 -11.34
C GLY A 39 -5.71 -2.65 -11.84
N ASP A 40 -5.88 -1.74 -12.79
CA ASP A 40 -4.80 -0.92 -13.30
C ASP A 40 -4.28 0.09 -12.24
N ALA A 41 -3.06 0.59 -12.45
CA ALA A 41 -2.41 1.49 -11.51
C ALA A 41 -3.16 2.82 -11.32
N ASN A 42 -3.83 3.36 -12.35
CA ASN A 42 -4.55 4.63 -12.23
C ASN A 42 -5.82 4.45 -11.39
N THR A 43 -6.56 3.36 -11.62
CA THR A 43 -7.72 3.01 -10.77
C THR A 43 -7.30 2.81 -9.33
N ASN A 44 -6.21 2.08 -9.08
CA ASN A 44 -5.69 1.87 -7.73
C ASN A 44 -5.24 3.17 -7.04
N ALA A 45 -4.58 4.07 -7.77
CA ALA A 45 -4.18 5.37 -7.25
C ALA A 45 -5.40 6.24 -6.91
N HIS A 46 -6.41 6.27 -7.79
CA HIS A 46 -7.66 6.97 -7.55
C HIS A 46 -8.36 6.43 -6.29
N LEU A 47 -8.52 5.11 -6.18
CA LEU A 47 -9.13 4.49 -5.01
C LEU A 47 -8.32 4.76 -3.73
N LEU A 48 -6.99 4.72 -3.77
CA LEU A 48 -6.17 5.05 -2.60
C LEU A 48 -6.32 6.51 -2.15
N GLN A 49 -6.52 7.42 -3.09
CA GLN A 49 -6.65 8.85 -2.81
C GLN A 49 -8.02 9.20 -2.22
N TYR A 50 -9.09 8.53 -2.66
CA TYR A 50 -10.47 8.94 -2.35
C TYR A 50 -11.26 7.96 -1.46
N ASP A 51 -10.84 6.71 -1.30
CA ASP A 51 -11.43 5.69 -0.39
C ASP A 51 -10.45 5.32 0.71
#